data_AF-L8LRF1-F1
#
_entry.id   AF-L8LRF1-F1
#
_cell.length_a   1.000
_cell.length_b   1.000
_cell.length_c   1.000
_cell.angle_alpha   90.00
_cell.angle_beta   90.00
_cell.angle_gamma   90.00
#
_symmetry.space_group_name_H-M   'P 1'
#
loop_
_entity.id
_entity.type
_entity.pdbx_description
1 polymer ?
#
loop_
_entity_poly.entity_id
_entity_poly.type
_entity_poly.pdbx_seq_one_letter_code
_entity_poly.pdbx_strand_id
1 'polypeptide(L)'
;MSDVKEKRITISINEQEQLLLSSLSRRKNKTESEIVREALGEYLKETMAEQNCYDLAVELGVIGVSAGQPSDLSTNKDYLNGFGE
;
A
#
# COMPACT_ATOMS: atom_id res chain seq x y z
N MET A 1 8.75 13.61 -23.66
CA MET A 1 7.99 13.65 -22.39
C MET A 1 6.88 12.65 -22.53
N SER A 2 6.92 11.57 -21.75
CA SER A 2 6.07 10.39 -21.94
C SER A 2 4.60 10.74 -21.70
N ASP A 3 3.73 10.45 -22.68
CA ASP A 3 2.28 10.54 -22.54
C ASP A 3 1.80 9.71 -21.34
N VAL A 4 1.43 10.37 -20.24
CA VAL A 4 0.69 9.72 -19.17
C VAL A 4 -0.69 9.40 -19.74
N LYS A 5 -0.96 8.12 -20.02
CA LYS A 5 -2.29 7.68 -20.47
C LYS A 5 -3.33 8.01 -19.40
N GLU A 6 -4.06 9.10 -19.59
CA GLU A 6 -5.17 9.48 -18.74
C GLU A 6 -6.34 8.52 -18.97
N LYS A 7 -6.70 7.75 -17.93
CA LYS A 7 -7.88 6.89 -17.93
C LYS A 7 -8.99 7.56 -17.14
N ARG A 8 -10.14 7.81 -17.77
CA ARG A 8 -11.31 8.40 -17.11
C ARG A 8 -12.11 7.31 -16.39
N ILE A 9 -12.40 7.54 -15.12
CA ILE A 9 -13.28 6.72 -14.31
C ILE A 9 -14.48 7.60 -13.93
N THR A 10 -15.70 7.07 -14.11
CA THR A 10 -16.94 7.73 -13.68
C THR A 10 -17.51 6.92 -12.53
N ILE A 11 -17.73 7.57 -11.39
CA ILE A 11 -18.30 6.95 -10.19
C ILE A 11 -19.53 7.74 -9.74
N SER A 12 -20.52 7.04 -9.19
CA SER A 12 -21.64 7.67 -8.51
C SER A 12 -21.28 7.86 -7.05
N ILE A 13 -21.42 9.08 -6.54
CA ILE A 13 -21.25 9.42 -5.12
C ILE A 13 -22.60 9.80 -4.53
N ASN A 14 -22.76 9.61 -3.23
CA ASN A 14 -23.97 10.04 -2.55
C ASN A 14 -23.97 11.56 -2.28
N GLU A 15 -25.13 12.10 -1.92
CA GLU A 15 -25.30 13.55 -1.69
C GLU A 15 -24.44 14.05 -0.52
N GLN A 16 -24.23 13.24 0.51
CA GLN A 16 -23.42 13.60 1.67
C GLN A 16 -21.94 13.75 1.30
N GLU A 17 -21.40 12.80 0.52
CA GLU A 17 -20.04 12.84 -0.02
C GLU A 17 -19.82 14.07 -0.90
N GLN A 18 -20.80 14.42 -1.74
CA GLN A 18 -20.74 15.62 -2.57
C GLN A 18 -20.69 16.91 -1.72
N LEU A 19 -21.51 17.00 -0.67
CA LEU A 19 -21.48 18.13 0.27
C LEU A 19 -20.13 18.25 0.98
N LEU A 20 -19.58 17.13 1.44
CA LEU A 20 -18.26 17.10 2.08
C LEU A 20 -17.15 17.54 1.11
N LEU A 21 -17.16 17.00 -0.11
CA LEU A 21 -16.17 17.29 -1.15
C LEU A 21 -16.19 18.76 -1.56
N SER A 22 -17.39 19.34 -1.74
CA SER A 22 -17.55 20.76 -2.07
C SER A 22 -17.07 21.67 -0.94
N SER A 23 -17.29 21.28 0.33
CA SER A 23 -16.76 22.02 1.48
C SER A 23 -15.23 21.99 1.54
N LEU A 24 -14.63 20.82 1.24
CA LEU A 24 -13.18 20.64 1.22
C LEU A 24 -12.53 21.40 0.07
N SER A 25 -13.17 21.41 -1.10
CA SER A 25 -12.77 22.21 -2.26
C SER A 25 -12.61 23.69 -1.90
N ARG A 26 -13.62 24.27 -1.23
CA ARG A 26 -13.56 25.66 -0.77
C ARG A 26 -12.47 25.92 0.26
N ARG A 27 -12.28 25.00 1.22
CA ARG A 27 -11.28 25.16 2.29
C ARG A 27 -9.85 25.01 1.80
N LYS A 28 -9.59 24.06 0.90
CA LYS A 28 -8.25 23.74 0.38
C LYS A 28 -7.88 24.54 -0.86
N ASN A 29 -8.81 25.32 -1.42
CA ASN A 29 -8.66 26.05 -2.69
C ASN A 29 -8.17 25.12 -3.83
N LYS A 30 -8.75 23.92 -3.88
CA LYS A 30 -8.45 22.85 -4.85
C LYS A 30 -9.74 22.42 -5.51
N THR A 31 -9.67 21.94 -6.75
CA THR A 31 -10.83 21.36 -7.42
C THR A 31 -11.23 20.03 -6.78
N GLU A 32 -12.50 19.65 -6.92
CA GLU A 32 -13.00 18.37 -6.42
C GLU A 32 -12.22 17.19 -7.04
N SER A 33 -11.88 17.26 -8.32
CA SER A 33 -11.09 16.24 -9.01
C SER A 33 -9.66 16.13 -8.48
N GLU A 34 -9.02 17.24 -8.11
CA GLU A 34 -7.69 17.21 -7.48
C GLU A 34 -7.74 16.55 -6.11
N ILE A 35 -8.76 16.87 -5.31
CA ILE A 35 -8.95 16.27 -3.98
C ILE A 35 -9.17 14.77 -4.10
N VAL A 36 -10.02 14.32 -5.04
CA VAL A 36 -10.25 12.88 -5.26
C VAL A 36 -8.97 12.19 -5.74
N ARG A 37 -8.19 12.82 -6.62
CA ARG A 37 -6.93 12.25 -7.11
C ARG A 37 -5.89 12.14 -6.00
N GLU A 38 -5.79 13.15 -5.14
CA GLU A 38 -4.91 13.16 -3.97
C GLU A 38 -5.30 12.05 -2.99
N ALA A 39 -6.57 11.96 -2.61
CA ALA A 39 -7.08 10.92 -1.72
C ALA A 39 -6.86 9.50 -2.29
N LEU A 40 -7.12 9.30 -3.59
CA LEU A 40 -6.86 8.03 -4.27
C LEU A 40 -5.36 7.69 -4.25
N GLY A 41 -4.50 8.67 -4.51
CA GLY A 41 -3.06 8.49 -4.49
C GLY A 41 -2.52 8.15 -3.11
N GLU A 42 -3.01 8.82 -2.07
CA GLU A 42 -2.66 8.55 -0.67
C GLU A 42 -3.13 7.15 -0.25
N TYR A 43 -4.38 6.80 -0.52
CA TYR A 43 -4.93 5.49 -0.21
C TYR A 43 -4.16 4.35 -0.90
N LEU A 44 -3.84 4.50 -2.19
CA LEU A 44 -3.06 3.51 -2.92
C LEU A 44 -1.63 3.41 -2.36
N LYS A 45 -1.00 4.54 -2.03
CA LYS A 45 0.32 4.52 -1.40
C LYS A 45 0.29 3.82 -0.05
N GLU A 46 -0.69 4.11 0.80
CA GLU A 46 -0.83 3.49 2.11
C GLU A 46 -1.10 1.98 1.98
N THR A 47 -2.02 1.60 1.10
CA THR A 47 -2.35 0.18 0.85
C THR A 47 -1.17 -0.59 0.24
N MET A 48 -0.40 0.03 -0.66
CA MET A 48 0.80 -0.59 -1.24
C MET A 48 2.03 -0.47 -0.32
N ALA A 49 1.99 0.41 0.68
CA ALA A 49 3.03 0.58 1.69
C ALA A 49 2.86 -0.36 2.88
N GLU A 50 1.85 -1.23 2.88
CA GLU A 50 1.94 -2.52 3.58
C GLU A 50 3.06 -3.34 2.91
N GLN A 51 4.31 -2.92 3.10
CA GLN A 51 5.49 -3.71 2.77
C GLN A 51 5.33 -5.03 3.50
N ASN A 52 5.22 -6.11 2.75
CA ASN A 52 5.26 -7.42 3.37
C ASN A 52 6.62 -7.57 4.10
N CYS A 53 6.65 -8.35 5.18
CA CYS A 53 7.86 -8.51 5.99
C CYS A 53 9.06 -8.98 5.18
N TYR A 54 8.82 -9.64 4.04
CA TYR A 54 9.86 -10.10 3.13
C TYR A 54 10.54 -8.92 2.42
N ASP A 55 9.78 -8.01 1.81
CA ASP A 55 10.31 -6.84 1.10
C ASP A 55 11.08 -5.91 2.05
N LEU A 56 10.58 -5.75 3.29
CA LEU A 56 11.28 -5.02 4.35
C LEU A 56 12.61 -5.70 4.73
N ALA A 57 12.61 -7.04 4.86
CA ALA A 57 13.82 -7.80 5.18
C ALA A 57 14.87 -7.75 4.05
N VAL A 58 14.43 -7.72 2.79
CA VAL A 58 15.29 -7.49 1.61
C VAL A 58 15.90 -6.09 1.67
N GLU A 59 15.09 -5.06 1.89
CA GLU A 59 15.54 -3.66 1.95
C GLU A 59 16.56 -3.43 3.06
N LEU A 60 16.28 -3.95 4.26
CA LEU A 60 17.20 -3.85 5.41
C LEU A 60 18.45 -4.74 5.25
N GLY A 61 18.49 -5.59 4.22
CA GLY A 61 19.59 -6.52 3.96
C GLY A 61 19.79 -7.52 5.09
N VAL A 62 18.74 -7.81 5.88
CA VAL A 62 18.82 -8.68 7.08
C VAL A 62 18.61 -10.16 6.77
N ILE A 63 18.18 -10.49 5.54
CA ILE A 63 18.02 -11.87 5.09
C ILE A 63 19.40 -12.54 5.04
N GLY A 64 19.57 -13.62 5.81
CA GLY A 64 20.79 -14.42 5.82
C GLY A 64 21.96 -13.84 6.62
N VAL A 65 21.77 -12.75 7.37
CA VAL A 65 22.85 -12.10 8.15
C VAL A 65 23.16 -12.84 9.46
N SER A 66 22.23 -13.65 9.95
CA SER A 66 22.41 -14.38 11.21
C SER A 66 23.36 -15.56 11.05
N ALA A 67 24.54 -15.47 11.67
CA ALA A 67 25.55 -16.52 11.64
C ALA A 67 25.16 -17.70 12.55
N GLY A 68 25.40 -18.93 12.09
CA GLY A 68 25.11 -20.15 12.85
C GLY A 68 23.64 -20.55 12.88
N GLN A 69 22.77 -19.85 12.14
CA GLN A 69 21.39 -20.26 11.96
C GLN A 69 21.25 -21.30 10.83
N PRO A 70 20.18 -22.11 10.84
CA PRO A 70 19.91 -23.05 9.77
C PRO A 70 19.71 -22.30 8.44
N SER A 71 20.32 -22.83 7.37
CA SER A 71 20.24 -22.22 6.02
C SER A 71 18.83 -22.28 5.42
N ASP A 72 17.97 -23.20 5.90
CA ASP A 72 16.60 -23.35 5.44
C ASP A 72 15.69 -23.83 6.59
N LEU A 73 14.85 -22.92 7.09
CA LEU A 73 13.82 -23.20 8.09
C LEU A 73 12.49 -23.65 7.45
N SER A 74 12.31 -23.43 6.15
CA SER A 74 11.06 -23.67 5.43
C SER A 74 10.92 -25.09 4.89
N THR A 75 12.03 -25.82 4.72
CA THR A 75 12.02 -27.20 4.22
C THR A 75 12.65 -28.24 5.15
N ASN A 76 13.33 -27.80 6.21
CA ASN A 76 13.98 -28.70 7.14
C ASN A 76 12.99 -29.24 8.19
N LYS A 77 12.61 -30.50 8.01
CA LYS A 77 11.64 -31.24 8.84
C LYS A 77 12.00 -31.29 10.32
N ASP A 78 13.29 -31.24 10.66
CA ASP A 78 13.75 -31.32 12.05
C ASP A 78 13.30 -30.09 12.87
N TYR A 79 13.13 -28.93 12.22
CA TYR A 79 12.66 -27.68 12.83
C TYR A 79 11.14 -27.51 12.78
N LEU A 80 10.40 -28.41 12.14
CA LEU A 80 8.92 -28.36 12.04
C LEU A 80 8.22 -29.20 13.13
N ASN A 81 8.97 -29.87 14.00
CA ASN A 81 8.39 -30.63 15.11
C ASN A 81 7.62 -29.70 16.07
N GLY A 82 6.31 -29.91 16.22
CA GLY A 82 5.40 -29.09 17.04
C GLY A 82 4.76 -27.90 16.31
N PHE A 83 4.96 -27.75 14.99
CA PHE A 83 4.30 -26.70 14.21
C PHE A 83 2.84 -27.07 13.93
N GLY A 84 1.89 -26.36 14.57
CA GLY A 84 0.45 -26.53 14.34
C GLY A 84 -0.27 -27.53 15.23
N GLU A 85 0.36 -28.00 16.32
CA GLU A 85 -0.32 -28.67 17.45
C GLU A 85 -1.01 -27.67 18.39
#